data_AF-A0A973IDJ4-F1
#
_entry.id   AF-A0A973IDJ4-F1
#
_cell.length_a   1.000
_cell.length_b   1.000
_cell.length_c   1.000
_cell.angle_alpha   90.00
_cell.angle_beta   90.00
_cell.angle_gamma   90.00
#
_symmetry.space_group_name_H-M   'P 1'
#
loop_
_entity.id
_entity.type
_entity.pdbx_description
1 polymer ?
#
loop_
_entity_poly.entity_id
_entity_poly.type
_entity_poly.pdbx_seq_one_letter_code
_entity_poly.pdbx_strand_id
1 'polypeptide(L)'
;MRYIRYAVIAAFAVVLITVSLANRSMVTLKVVPDELGNLINFNPSLNVPLFFVIFAGVIIGLCLGFAFEWLREHKHRAEAATKGREARRLARENDRLRDEKHEGKDEILALLDKTG
;
A
#
# COMPACT_ATOMS: atom_id res chain seq x y z
N MET A 1 -21.26 -10.61 18.80
CA MET A 1 -20.07 -10.00 18.16
C MET A 1 -20.15 -8.49 17.94
N ARG A 2 -21.26 -7.92 17.41
CA ARG A 2 -21.38 -6.46 17.18
C ARG A 2 -21.32 -5.64 18.48
N TYR A 3 -22.00 -6.08 19.53
CA TYR A 3 -21.98 -5.42 20.85
C TYR A 3 -20.59 -5.34 21.47
N ILE A 4 -19.80 -6.41 21.38
CA ILE A 4 -18.41 -6.42 21.86
C ILE A 4 -17.57 -5.39 21.10
N ARG A 5 -17.71 -5.34 19.76
CA ARG A 5 -17.04 -4.32 18.94
C ARG A 5 -17.42 -2.90 19.36
N TYR A 6 -18.70 -2.62 19.60
CA TYR A 6 -19.14 -1.31 20.07
C TYR A 6 -18.65 -1.00 21.48
N ALA A 7 -18.64 -1.98 22.39
CA ALA A 7 -18.11 -1.81 23.74
C ALA A 7 -16.62 -1.45 23.71
N VAL A 8 -15.82 -2.12 22.86
CA VAL A 8 -14.39 -1.82 22.69
C VAL A 8 -14.20 -0.42 22.10
N ILE A 9 -14.95 -0.04 21.06
CA ILE A 9 -14.86 1.30 20.46
C ILE A 9 -15.27 2.38 21.47
N ALA A 10 -16.34 2.15 22.23
CA ALA A 10 -16.82 3.07 23.25
C ALA A 10 -15.77 3.25 24.37
N ALA A 11 -15.19 2.16 24.87
CA ALA A 11 -14.12 2.21 25.86
C ALA A 11 -12.91 3.00 25.34
N PHE A 12 -12.49 2.75 24.10
CA PHE A 12 -11.41 3.49 23.46
C PHE A 12 -11.74 4.97 23.31
N ALA A 13 -12.96 5.31 22.90
CA ALA A 13 -13.42 6.69 22.77
C ALA A 13 -13.41 7.42 24.12
N VAL A 14 -13.86 6.77 25.20
CA VAL A 14 -13.82 7.33 26.56
C VAL A 14 -12.37 7.67 26.94
N VAL A 15 -11.43 6.74 26.74
CA VAL A 15 -10.00 6.98 27.02
C VAL A 15 -9.47 8.18 26.23
N LEU A 16 -9.75 8.26 24.93
CA LEU A 16 -9.31 9.38 24.09
C LEU A 16 -9.89 10.71 24.56
N ILE A 17 -11.18 10.75 24.93
CA ILE A 17 -11.83 11.95 25.45
C ILE A 17 -11.20 12.38 26.77
N THR A 18 -10.97 11.44 27.69
CA THR A 18 -10.30 11.72 28.97
C THR A 18 -8.91 12.29 28.76
N VAL A 19 -8.10 11.68 27.90
CA VAL A 19 -6.75 12.17 27.56
C VAL A 19 -6.83 13.56 26.93
N SER A 20 -7.78 13.79 26.04
CA SER A 20 -7.99 15.10 25.38
C SER A 20 -8.33 16.18 26.40
N LEU A 21 -9.24 15.88 27.32
CA LEU A 21 -9.69 16.83 28.33
C LEU A 21 -8.59 17.14 29.35
N ALA A 22 -7.81 16.12 29.73
CA ALA A 22 -6.65 16.26 30.61
C ALA A 22 -5.53 17.09 29.98
N ASN A 23 -5.33 16.97 28.67
CA ASN A 23 -4.26 17.64 27.90
C ASN A 23 -4.79 18.75 26.99
N ARG A 24 -5.78 19.51 27.48
CA ARG A 24 -6.37 20.66 26.76
C ARG A 24 -5.54 21.94 26.83
N SER A 25 -4.37 21.90 27.46
CA SER A 25 -3.46 23.04 27.56
C SER A 25 -3.01 23.50 26.18
N MET A 26 -3.02 24.82 25.95
CA MET A 26 -2.53 25.41 24.71
C MET A 26 -1.00 25.37 24.70
N VAL A 27 -0.43 24.90 23.60
CA VAL A 27 1.01 24.85 23.34
C VAL A 27 1.29 25.57 22.04
N THR A 28 2.39 26.34 22.01
CA THR A 28 2.88 26.99 20.80
C THR A 28 3.67 25.99 19.97
N LEU A 29 3.10 25.57 18.84
CA LEU A 29 3.77 24.77 17.83
C LEU A 29 4.55 25.69 16.91
N LYS A 30 5.88 25.55 16.91
CA LYS A 30 6.77 26.20 15.93
C LYS A 30 7.12 25.20 14.84
N VAL A 31 6.92 25.58 13.58
CA VAL A 31 7.24 24.72 12.43
C VAL A 31 8.74 24.71 12.16
N VAL A 32 9.41 25.82 12.45
CA VAL A 32 10.84 26.01 12.25
C VAL A 32 11.50 26.48 13.55
N PRO A 33 12.78 26.14 13.77
CA PRO A 33 13.60 26.75 14.82
C PRO A 33 13.69 28.26 14.65
N ASP A 34 13.80 28.98 15.77
CA ASP A 34 13.79 30.45 15.80
C ASP A 34 14.98 31.05 15.03
N GLU A 35 16.15 30.40 15.07
CA GLU A 35 17.34 30.85 14.38
C GLU A 35 17.15 30.81 12.86
N LEU A 36 16.53 29.74 12.37
CA LEU A 36 16.25 29.57 10.95
C LEU A 36 15.15 30.52 10.50
N GLY A 37 14.04 30.60 11.24
CA GLY A 37 12.92 31.45 10.83
C GLY A 37 13.27 32.93 10.84
N ASN A 38 14.17 33.39 11.74
CA ASN A 38 14.70 34.75 11.70
C ASN A 38 15.59 35.00 10.46
N LEU A 39 16.36 34.00 10.02
CA LEU A 39 17.21 34.11 8.83
C LEU A 39 16.39 34.23 7.53
N ILE A 40 15.29 33.48 7.43
CA ILE A 40 14.40 33.50 6.26
C ILE A 40 13.21 34.46 6.43
N ASN A 41 13.18 35.23 7.53
CA ASN A 41 12.10 36.13 7.93
C ASN A 41 10.71 35.47 7.89
N PHE A 42 10.65 34.17 8.21
CA PHE A 42 9.46 33.33 8.16
C PHE A 42 9.39 32.46 9.42
N ASN A 43 8.52 32.85 10.36
CA ASN A 43 8.34 32.21 11.67
C ASN A 43 6.88 31.82 11.92
N PRO A 44 6.31 30.85 11.19
CA PRO A 44 4.95 30.40 11.47
C PRO A 44 4.90 29.68 12.82
N SER A 45 4.09 30.23 13.73
CA SER A 45 3.77 29.62 15.02
C SER A 45 2.26 29.53 15.19
N LEU A 46 1.80 28.43 15.77
CA LEU A 46 0.38 28.14 15.97
C LEU A 46 0.13 27.73 17.41
N ASN A 47 -0.84 28.37 18.07
CA ASN A 47 -1.26 27.95 19.40
C ASN A 47 -2.39 26.92 19.27
N VAL A 48 -2.11 25.69 19.67
CA VAL A 48 -3.04 24.57 19.56
C VAL A 48 -3.04 23.75 20.85
N PRO A 49 -4.15 23.08 21.22
CA PRO A 49 -4.16 22.18 22.37
C PRO A 49 -3.18 21.02 22.20
N LEU A 50 -2.50 20.61 23.28
CA LEU A 50 -1.49 19.54 23.25
C LEU A 50 -2.05 18.21 22.70
N PHE A 51 -3.26 17.82 23.09
CA PHE A 51 -3.87 16.58 22.61
C PHE A 51 -4.01 16.54 21.08
N PHE A 52 -4.25 17.70 20.45
CA PHE A 52 -4.39 17.80 19.00
C PHE A 52 -3.06 17.50 18.30
N VAL A 53 -1.95 18.04 18.84
CA VAL A 53 -0.60 17.77 18.32
C VAL A 53 -0.27 16.29 18.41
N ILE A 54 -0.56 15.65 19.56
CA ILE A 54 -0.31 14.23 19.77
C ILE A 54 -1.12 13.39 18.77
N PHE A 55 -2.42 13.63 18.65
CA PHE A 55 -3.28 12.85 17.75
C PHE A 55 -2.94 13.06 16.27
N ALA A 56 -2.68 14.31 15.86
CA ALA A 56 -2.23 14.60 14.52
C ALA A 56 -0.89 13.89 14.21
N GLY A 57 0.06 13.89 15.15
CA GLY A 57 1.32 13.17 15.02
C GLY A 57 1.12 11.67 14.83
N VAL A 58 0.23 11.05 15.61
CA VAL A 58 -0.10 9.62 15.46
C VAL A 58 -0.73 9.33 14.09
N ILE A 59 -1.68 10.15 13.65
CA ILE A 59 -2.34 9.99 12.34
C ILE A 59 -1.33 10.14 11.20
N ILE A 60 -0.49 11.19 11.25
CA ILE A 60 0.55 11.43 10.24
C ILE A 60 1.54 10.27 10.23
N GLY A 61 2.00 9.81 11.40
CA GLY A 61 2.90 8.67 11.52
C GLY A 61 2.30 7.39 10.95
N LEU A 62 1.01 7.14 11.19
CA LEU A 62 0.29 6.01 10.61
C LEU A 62 0.19 6.12 9.09
N CYS A 63 -0.22 7.29 8.57
CA CYS A 63 -0.30 7.55 7.13
C CYS A 63 1.05 7.37 6.45
N LEU A 64 2.13 7.89 7.04
CA LEU A 64 3.49 7.71 6.55
C LEU A 64 3.89 6.23 6.61
N GLY A 65 3.60 5.53 7.70
CA GLY A 65 3.84 4.09 7.83
C GLY A 65 3.13 3.29 6.72
N PHE A 66 1.86 3.58 6.45
CA PHE A 66 1.11 3.00 5.34
C PHE A 66 1.70 3.36 3.98
N ALA A 67 2.11 4.62 3.76
CA ALA A 67 2.70 5.05 2.50
C ALA A 67 4.05 4.36 2.24
N PHE A 68 4.89 4.23 3.27
CA PHE A 68 6.16 3.49 3.20
C PHE A 68 5.92 2.00 2.93
N GLU A 69 4.97 1.39 3.64
CA GLU A 69 4.61 -0.02 3.44
C GLU A 69 4.07 -0.25 2.02
N TRP A 70 3.27 0.69 1.51
CA TRP A 70 2.77 0.64 0.15
C TRP A 70 3.89 0.77 -0.88
N LEU A 71 4.82 1.71 -0.73
CA LEU A 71 5.98 1.85 -1.61
C LEU A 71 6.85 0.59 -1.60
N ARG A 72 7.03 -0.01 -0.42
CA ARG A 72 7.77 -1.27 -0.25
C ARG A 72 7.10 -2.42 -1.00
N GLU A 73 5.78 -2.55 -0.89
CA GLU A 73 5.02 -3.61 -1.56
C GLU A 73 4.82 -3.37 -3.07
N HIS A 74 4.89 -2.11 -3.53
CA HIS A 74 4.73 -1.75 -4.93
C HIS A 74 5.78 -2.41 -5.84
N LYS A 75 6.99 -2.66 -5.31
CA LYS A 75 8.08 -3.31 -6.05
C LYS A 75 7.75 -4.76 -6.44
N HIS A 76 7.07 -5.50 -5.57
CA HIS A 76 6.68 -6.89 -5.85
C HIS A 76 5.49 -7.00 -6.80
N ARG A 77 4.57 -6.02 -6.77
CA ARG A 77 3.44 -5.98 -7.71
C ARG A 77 3.88 -5.72 -9.15
N ALA A 78 4.93 -4.93 -9.34
CA ALA A 78 5.53 -4.71 -10.65
C ALA A 78 6.15 -6.01 -11.21
N GLU A 79 6.93 -6.74 -10.40
CA GLU A 79 7.54 -8.01 -10.81
C GLU A 79 6.49 -9.10 -11.11
N ALA A 80 5.42 -9.19 -10.33
CA ALA A 80 4.33 -10.14 -10.58
C ALA A 80 3.59 -9.84 -11.90
N ALA A 81 3.42 -8.56 -12.27
CA ALA A 81 2.83 -8.17 -13.54
C ALA A 81 3.73 -8.54 -14.74
N THR A 82 5.04 -8.35 -14.61
CA THR A 82 6.01 -8.71 -15.67
C THR A 82 6.11 -10.22 -15.84
N LYS A 83 6.28 -10.96 -14.74
CA LYS A 83 6.32 -12.44 -14.75
C LYS A 83 5.03 -13.05 -15.27
N GLY A 84 3.87 -12.47 -14.94
CA GLY A 84 2.58 -12.90 -15.47
C GLY A 84 2.41 -12.69 -16.98
N ARG A 85 3.09 -11.69 -17.57
CA ARG A 85 3.12 -11.49 -19.03
C ARG A 85 4.05 -12.48 -19.71
N GLU A 86 5.23 -12.73 -19.14
CA GLU A 86 6.19 -13.72 -19.66
C GLU A 86 5.62 -15.14 -19.61
N ALA A 87 5.00 -15.54 -18.50
CA ALA A 87 4.34 -16.85 -18.40
C ALA A 87 3.25 -17.06 -19.46
N ARG A 88 2.46 -16.01 -19.75
CA ARG A 88 1.43 -16.07 -20.82
C ARG A 88 2.04 -16.13 -22.21
N ARG A 89 3.19 -15.51 -22.45
CA ARG A 89 3.90 -15.60 -23.73
C ARG A 89 4.49 -17.00 -23.93
N LEU A 90 5.17 -17.52 -22.92
CA LEU A 90 5.74 -18.87 -22.91
C LEU A 90 4.66 -19.95 -23.09
N ALA A 91 3.49 -19.80 -22.46
CA ALA A 91 2.37 -20.73 -22.65
C ALA A 91 1.90 -20.76 -24.11
N ARG A 92 1.77 -19.59 -24.76
CA ARG A 92 1.36 -19.52 -26.17
C ARG A 92 2.42 -20.06 -27.14
N GLU A 93 3.69 -19.83 -26.85
CA GLU A 93 4.79 -20.43 -27.62
C GLU A 93 4.81 -21.96 -27.44
N ASN A 94 4.55 -22.46 -26.24
CA ASN A 94 4.45 -23.90 -26.01
C ASN A 94 3.26 -24.53 -26.74
N ASP A 95 2.09 -23.89 -26.69
CA ASP A 95 0.89 -24.37 -27.40
C ASP A 95 1.13 -24.40 -28.91
N ARG A 96 1.72 -23.34 -29.50
CA ARG A 96 2.11 -23.34 -30.92
C ARG A 96 3.07 -24.47 -31.28
N LEU A 97 4.11 -24.67 -30.49
CA LEU A 97 5.09 -25.74 -30.73
C LEU A 97 4.48 -27.13 -30.58
N ARG A 98 3.45 -27.29 -29.74
CA ARG A 98 2.69 -28.54 -29.64
C ARG A 98 1.82 -28.75 -30.87
N ASP A 99 1.10 -27.72 -31.30
CA ASP A 99 0.25 -27.77 -32.50
C ASP A 99 1.07 -28.10 -33.76
N GLU A 100 2.22 -27.44 -33.98
CA GLU A 100 3.16 -27.75 -35.08
C GLU A 100 3.71 -29.18 -35.01
N LYS A 101 3.93 -29.73 -33.81
CA LYS A 101 4.36 -31.12 -33.63
C LYS A 101 3.26 -32.15 -33.95
N HIS A 102 1.99 -31.76 -33.87
CA HIS A 102 0.85 -32.62 -34.18
C HIS A 102 0.55 -32.62 -35.68
N GLU A 103 0.77 -31.49 -36.37
CA GLU A 103 0.60 -31.36 -37.82
C GLU A 103 1.50 -32.34 -38.60
N GLY A 104 2.76 -32.51 -38.19
CA GLY A 104 3.67 -33.49 -38.78
C GLY A 104 3.32 -34.96 -38.51
N LYS A 105 2.47 -35.26 -37.51
CA LYS A 105 1.96 -36.63 -37.28
C LYS A 105 0.76 -36.94 -38.17
N ASP A 106 -0.08 -35.94 -38.42
CA ASP A 106 -1.25 -36.08 -39.28
C ASP A 106 -0.84 -36.27 -40.76
N GLU A 107 0.25 -35.63 -41.21
CA GLU A 107 0.83 -35.91 -42.53
C GLU A 107 1.35 -37.35 -42.66
N ILE A 108 1.97 -37.91 -41.61
CA ILE A 108 2.46 -39.30 -41.62
C ILE A 108 1.28 -40.29 -41.63
N LEU A 109 0.22 -40.01 -40.87
CA LEU A 109 -1.02 -40.79 -40.88
C LEU A 109 -1.70 -40.76 -42.25
N ALA A 110 -1.74 -39.59 -42.91
CA ALA A 110 -2.29 -39.44 -44.25
C ALA A 110 -1.47 -40.17 -45.33
N LEU A 111 -0.14 -40.26 -45.17
CA LEU A 111 0.73 -41.03 -46.07
C LEU A 111 0.58 -42.54 -45.88
N LEU A 112 0.35 -43.00 -44.64
CA LEU A 112 0.10 -44.42 -44.33
C LEU A 112 -1.25 -44.88 -44.88
N ASP A 113 -2.30 -44.08 -44.74
CA ASP A 113 -3.66 -44.40 -45.24
C ASP A 113 -3.73 -44.42 -46.78
N LYS A 114 -2.87 -43.65 -47.46
CA LYS A 114 -2.78 -43.64 -48.93
C LYS A 114 -2.00 -44.81 -49.53
N THR A 115 -1.28 -45.57 -48.71
CA THR A 115 -0.40 -46.66 -49.13
C THR A 115 -0.97 -48.05 -48.79
N GLY A 116 -2.07 -48.11 -48.03
CA GLY A 116 -2.86 -49.33 -47.78
C GLY A 116 -3.97 -49.52 -48.81
#